data_AF-A0A9X3XG89-F1
#
_entry.id   AF-A0A9X3XG89-F1
#
_cell.length_a   1.000
_cell.length_b   1.000
_cell.length_c   1.000
_cell.angle_alpha   90.00
_cell.angle_beta   90.00
_cell.angle_gamma   90.00
#
_symmetry.space_group_name_H-M   'P 1'
#
loop_
_entity.id
_entity.type
_entity.pdbx_description
1 polymer ?
#
loop_
_entity_poly.entity_id
_entity_poly.type
_entity_poly.pdbx_seq_one_letter_code
_entity_poly.pdbx_strand_id
1 'polypeptide(L)'
;MVIHERTASAYFEDPKLLRALAHEAPIGIVGLDASGAIVAWNPGAERVFGYGATEVIGKTIRDLLGPDAEVDPGVLLADLDSQNPPSFSAPCARKDGARFHCEWQLRALRDENGDLLGRAAFVRDTTEATEARETLAAERKFIRRMLDNTPLVLWSTDEKGVFTLSDGAGLRALGFAPGEVVGMSAFDLYRDVPEILSAIRAALGGTHQVTLANAGGASWECRYIPITREEGGPVEGVLGVAMDVTERIEAERTLRQQIDLIAQQEGAIRTLSTPIVRVWDGVLALPLVGTIDAARAERILATLLDAVVSEQAHYVILDMTGIDEVDATTADYLFKVLRALGLLGTTALVTGVNPGVATALVGLGVDLGSVMTLGNLEEALRFVMKRRAVKPRRAPAPST
;
A
#
# COMPACT_ATOMS: atom_id res chain seq x y z
N MET A 1 -33.50 59.33 38.45
CA MET A 1 -32.52 58.58 37.64
C MET A 1 -31.42 59.54 37.17
N VAL A 2 -30.62 60.09 38.09
CA VAL A 2 -29.50 61.02 37.80
C VAL A 2 -28.50 60.98 38.96
N ILE A 3 -27.95 59.81 39.32
CA ILE A 3 -26.88 59.72 40.36
C ILE A 3 -25.94 58.53 40.09
N HIS A 4 -25.51 58.28 38.84
CA HIS A 4 -24.49 57.24 38.56
C HIS A 4 -23.36 57.66 37.61
N GLU A 5 -23.42 58.83 36.98
CA GLU A 5 -22.35 59.28 36.06
C GLU A 5 -21.21 60.04 36.77
N ARG A 6 -21.46 60.65 37.93
CA ARG A 6 -20.45 61.47 38.63
C ARG A 6 -19.41 60.69 39.44
N THR A 7 -19.63 59.40 39.67
CA THR A 7 -18.71 58.55 40.46
C THR A 7 -17.67 57.84 39.61
N ALA A 8 -17.98 57.42 38.39
CA ALA A 8 -17.03 56.67 37.55
C ALA A 8 -15.76 57.48 37.22
N SER A 9 -15.88 58.79 36.92
CA SER A 9 -14.72 59.65 36.60
C SER A 9 -13.74 59.77 37.77
N ALA A 10 -14.24 60.02 38.97
CA ALA A 10 -13.41 60.18 40.17
C ALA A 10 -12.69 58.88 40.58
N TYR A 11 -13.22 57.70 40.23
CA TYR A 11 -12.54 56.42 40.47
C TYR A 11 -11.37 56.20 39.52
N PHE A 12 -11.46 56.62 38.25
CA PHE A 12 -10.36 56.50 37.29
C PHE A 12 -9.29 57.59 37.44
N GLU A 13 -9.55 58.65 38.22
CA GLU A 13 -8.57 59.69 38.55
C GLU A 13 -7.62 59.29 39.70
N ASP A 14 -7.89 58.20 40.44
CA ASP A 14 -6.98 57.72 41.49
C ASP A 14 -5.73 57.05 40.88
N PRO A 15 -4.52 57.64 41.04
CA PRO A 15 -3.29 57.06 40.51
C PRO A 15 -2.99 55.67 41.08
N LYS A 16 -3.51 55.32 42.25
CA LYS A 16 -3.35 53.98 42.84
C LYS A 16 -4.19 52.94 42.12
N LEU A 17 -5.43 53.27 41.74
CA LEU A 17 -6.32 52.35 41.04
C LEU A 17 -5.84 52.10 39.61
N LEU A 18 -5.42 53.14 38.88
CA LEU A 18 -4.84 52.99 37.54
C LEU A 18 -3.58 52.12 37.54
N ARG A 19 -2.72 52.28 38.55
CA ARG A 19 -1.53 51.42 38.74
C ARG A 19 -1.91 49.98 39.03
N ALA A 20 -2.92 49.74 39.88
CA ALA A 20 -3.39 48.39 40.19
C ALA A 20 -3.99 47.69 38.96
N LEU A 21 -4.81 48.40 38.17
CA LEU A 21 -5.37 47.88 36.92
C LEU A 21 -4.29 47.54 35.89
N ALA A 22 -3.27 48.39 35.75
CA ALA A 22 -2.14 48.11 34.87
C ALA A 22 -1.28 46.93 35.38
N HIS A 23 -1.15 46.77 36.71
CA HIS A 23 -0.39 45.70 37.34
C HIS A 23 -1.06 44.32 37.14
N GLU A 24 -2.38 44.24 37.34
CA GLU A 24 -3.18 43.01 37.20
C GLU A 24 -3.58 42.69 35.76
N ALA A 25 -3.24 43.55 34.80
CA ALA A 25 -3.58 43.33 33.40
C ALA A 25 -2.97 42.00 32.88
N PRO A 26 -3.76 41.16 32.17
CA PRO A 26 -3.28 39.92 31.59
C PRO A 26 -2.42 40.14 30.34
N ILE A 27 -2.32 41.38 29.86
CA ILE A 27 -1.53 41.81 28.72
C ILE A 27 -0.26 42.55 29.18
N GLY A 28 0.77 42.52 28.33
CA GLY A 28 1.94 43.37 28.52
C GLY A 28 1.58 44.83 28.24
N ILE A 29 1.91 45.71 29.17
CA ILE A 29 1.76 47.15 29.03
C ILE A 29 3.15 47.76 29.16
N VAL A 30 3.57 48.44 28.09
CA VAL A 30 4.88 49.10 27.98
C VAL A 30 4.65 50.58 27.74
N GLY A 31 5.15 51.42 28.64
CA GLY A 31 5.14 52.87 28.46
C GLY A 31 6.45 53.33 27.83
N LEU A 32 6.34 54.17 26.81
CA LEU A 32 7.45 54.78 26.09
C LEU A 32 7.37 56.31 26.23
N ASP A 33 8.50 56.97 26.39
CA ASP A 33 8.56 58.43 26.32
C ASP A 33 8.52 58.95 24.87
N ALA A 34 8.58 60.27 24.69
CA ALA A 34 8.57 60.90 23.37
C ALA A 34 9.73 60.47 22.46
N SER A 35 10.86 60.04 23.04
CA SER A 35 12.05 59.55 22.33
C SER A 35 11.99 58.05 22.00
N GLY A 36 11.02 57.32 22.57
CA GLY A 36 10.85 55.87 22.40
C GLY A 36 11.59 55.01 23.43
N ALA A 37 12.10 55.61 24.52
CA ALA A 37 12.71 54.87 25.62
C ALA A 37 11.64 54.34 26.58
N ILE A 38 11.87 53.14 27.13
CA ILE A 38 10.91 52.47 28.03
C ILE A 38 10.92 53.16 29.40
N VAL A 39 9.78 53.72 29.78
CA VAL A 39 9.56 54.40 31.07
C VAL A 39 8.62 53.64 32.00
N ALA A 40 7.84 52.69 31.47
CA ALA A 40 6.96 51.85 32.27
C ALA A 40 6.92 50.41 31.73
N TRP A 41 6.85 49.45 32.66
CA TRP A 41 6.84 48.01 32.37
C TRP A 41 6.01 47.30 33.43
N ASN A 42 4.87 46.71 33.04
CA ASN A 42 3.99 46.03 33.98
C ASN A 42 4.39 44.54 34.17
N PRO A 43 3.89 43.85 35.21
CA PRO A 43 4.13 42.41 35.40
C PRO A 43 3.63 41.54 34.24
N GLY A 44 2.59 42.00 33.51
CA GLY A 44 2.16 41.34 32.27
C GLY A 44 3.27 41.30 31.22
N ALA A 45 4.02 42.40 31.06
CA ALA A 45 5.14 42.49 30.15
C ALA A 45 6.33 41.66 30.65
N GLU A 46 6.55 41.57 31.97
CA GLU A 46 7.55 40.65 32.54
C GLU A 46 7.25 39.19 32.21
N ARG A 47 5.98 38.76 32.29
CA ARG A 47 5.56 37.40 31.91
C ARG A 47 5.71 37.15 30.41
N VAL A 48 5.37 38.13 29.57
CA VAL A 48 5.42 37.99 28.10
C VAL A 48 6.85 37.98 27.57
N PHE A 49 7.76 38.82 28.08
CA PHE A 49 9.12 38.89 27.53
C PHE A 49 10.19 38.22 28.40
N GLY A 50 9.91 37.94 29.67
CA GLY A 50 10.85 37.34 30.62
C GLY A 50 11.90 38.31 31.18
N TYR A 51 11.77 39.61 30.92
CA TYR A 51 12.62 40.66 31.48
C TYR A 51 11.93 41.36 32.64
N GLY A 52 12.66 41.62 33.73
CA GLY A 52 12.17 42.43 34.83
C GLY A 52 12.17 43.93 34.49
N ALA A 53 11.26 44.70 35.07
CA ALA A 53 11.13 46.14 34.83
C ALA A 53 12.46 46.91 35.03
N THR A 54 13.25 46.54 36.05
CA THR A 54 14.55 47.17 36.36
C THR A 54 15.62 46.91 35.31
N GLU A 55 15.48 45.88 34.49
CA GLU A 55 16.45 45.50 33.45
C GLU A 55 16.19 46.23 32.11
N VAL A 56 14.98 46.75 31.93
CA VAL A 56 14.49 47.27 30.63
C VAL A 56 14.13 48.74 30.64
N ILE A 57 13.81 49.31 31.81
CA ILE A 57 13.58 50.74 31.95
C ILE A 57 14.83 51.52 31.49
N GLY A 58 14.63 52.54 30.66
CA GLY A 58 15.68 53.36 30.05
C GLY A 58 16.31 52.77 28.77
N LYS A 59 15.98 51.54 28.39
CA LYS A 59 16.38 50.96 27.10
C LYS A 59 15.36 51.26 26.00
N THR A 60 15.77 51.04 24.76
CA THR A 60 14.87 51.21 23.60
C THR A 60 14.17 49.88 23.30
N ILE A 61 12.90 49.92 22.86
CA ILE A 61 12.14 48.72 22.49
C ILE A 61 12.84 47.86 21.42
N ARG A 62 13.66 48.48 20.56
CA ARG A 62 14.47 47.80 19.53
C ARG A 62 15.50 46.85 20.13
N ASP A 63 16.09 47.20 21.27
CA ASP A 63 17.10 46.37 21.94
C ASP A 63 16.48 45.07 22.48
N LEU A 64 15.16 45.06 22.70
CA LEU A 64 14.39 43.92 23.20
C LEU A 64 13.81 43.03 22.10
N LEU A 65 13.44 43.62 20.95
CA LEU A 65 12.88 42.90 19.81
C LEU A 65 13.93 42.07 19.04
N GLY A 66 15.21 42.38 19.20
CA GLY A 66 16.32 41.68 18.54
C GLY A 66 16.50 42.07 17.06
N PRO A 67 17.61 41.66 16.43
CA PRO A 67 17.96 42.05 15.06
C PRO A 67 17.08 41.43 13.97
N ASP A 68 16.40 40.32 14.27
CA ASP A 68 15.52 39.58 13.34
C ASP A 68 14.07 40.13 13.34
N ALA A 69 13.77 41.14 14.15
CA ALA A 69 12.44 41.74 14.16
C ALA A 69 12.23 42.57 12.89
N GLU A 70 11.40 42.05 11.98
CA GLU A 70 10.88 42.77 10.80
C GLU A 70 9.83 43.83 11.20
N VAL A 71 10.13 44.63 12.22
CA VAL A 71 9.29 45.77 12.60
C VAL A 71 9.89 47.00 11.95
N ASP A 72 9.20 47.56 10.96
CA ASP A 72 9.59 48.84 10.35
C ASP A 72 9.66 49.92 11.45
N PRO A 73 10.82 50.59 11.65
CA PRO A 73 10.97 51.68 12.61
C PRO A 73 9.92 52.78 12.46
N GLY A 74 9.36 52.93 11.25
CA GLY A 74 8.27 53.85 10.95
C GLY A 74 6.97 53.54 11.69
N VAL A 75 6.73 52.32 12.16
CA VAL A 75 5.48 51.92 12.84
C VAL A 75 5.43 52.41 14.29
N LEU A 76 6.59 52.48 14.96
CA LEU A 76 6.73 53.08 16.30
C LEU A 76 6.63 54.61 16.29
N LEU A 77 6.91 55.21 15.13
CA LEU A 77 6.86 56.65 14.87
C LEU A 77 5.67 57.07 14.00
N ALA A 78 4.80 56.12 13.63
CA ALA A 78 3.66 56.34 12.75
C ALA A 78 2.66 57.31 13.38
N ASP A 79 1.84 57.95 12.55
CA ASP A 79 0.81 58.86 13.01
C ASP A 79 -0.22 58.13 13.89
N LEU A 80 -0.12 58.36 15.20
CA LEU A 80 -0.97 57.76 16.22
C LEU A 80 -2.32 58.48 16.35
N ASP A 81 -2.57 59.54 15.56
CA ASP A 81 -3.81 60.34 15.59
C ASP A 81 -4.92 59.79 14.66
N SER A 82 -4.70 58.64 14.03
CA SER A 82 -5.74 57.95 13.26
C SER A 82 -6.80 57.29 14.17
N GLN A 83 -8.07 57.28 13.73
CA GLN A 83 -9.16 56.58 14.45
C GLN A 83 -8.90 55.08 14.65
N ASN A 84 -7.95 54.50 13.91
CA ASN A 84 -7.60 53.09 13.97
C ASN A 84 -6.08 52.96 14.14
N PRO A 85 -5.58 53.01 15.39
CA PRO A 85 -4.14 53.12 15.61
C PRO A 85 -3.44 51.83 15.18
N PRO A 86 -2.16 51.91 14.77
CA PRO A 86 -1.46 50.80 14.16
C PRO A 86 -1.38 49.59 15.10
N SER A 87 -1.94 48.48 14.64
CA SER A 87 -1.74 47.15 15.21
C SER A 87 -0.89 46.33 14.25
N PHE A 88 0.14 45.65 14.76
CA PHE A 88 0.97 44.76 13.97
C PHE A 88 1.29 43.49 14.75
N SER A 89 1.52 42.40 14.02
CA SER A 89 1.99 41.14 14.58
C SER A 89 3.42 40.89 14.10
N ALA A 90 4.30 40.49 15.02
CA ALA A 90 5.69 40.19 14.71
C ALA A 90 6.16 38.96 15.51
N PRO A 91 7.22 38.27 15.06
CA PRO A 91 7.95 37.35 15.91
C PRO A 91 8.78 38.15 16.93
N CYS A 92 8.65 37.79 18.21
CA CYS A 92 9.44 38.33 19.32
C CYS A 92 10.32 37.21 19.92
N ALA A 93 11.41 37.61 20.60
CA ALA A 93 12.22 36.69 21.39
C ALA A 93 12.09 37.03 22.88
N ARG A 94 11.96 36.00 23.73
CA ARG A 94 12.05 36.12 25.18
C ARG A 94 13.52 36.20 25.61
N LYS A 95 13.75 36.58 26.88
CA LYS A 95 15.09 36.62 27.50
C LYS A 95 15.86 35.29 27.42
N ASP A 96 15.18 34.16 27.45
CA ASP A 96 15.75 32.81 27.33
C ASP A 96 16.05 32.39 25.87
N GLY A 97 15.73 33.25 24.90
CA GLY A 97 15.89 32.98 23.48
C GLY A 97 14.69 32.29 22.82
N ALA A 98 13.64 31.93 23.56
CA ALA A 98 12.43 31.34 22.98
C ALA A 98 11.71 32.35 22.07
N ARG A 99 11.41 31.94 20.83
CA ARG A 99 10.63 32.74 19.88
C ARG A 99 9.14 32.59 20.16
N PHE A 100 8.38 33.68 20.03
CA PHE A 100 6.94 33.70 20.27
C PHE A 100 6.25 34.74 19.37
N HIS A 101 4.96 34.57 19.08
CA HIS A 101 4.18 35.50 18.26
C HIS A 101 3.52 36.56 19.15
N CYS A 102 3.84 37.84 18.88
CA CYS A 102 3.36 38.97 19.65
C CYS A 102 2.47 39.87 18.79
N GLU A 103 1.28 40.20 19.29
CA GLU A 103 0.41 41.25 18.73
C GLU A 103 0.66 42.54 19.51
N TRP A 104 1.00 43.60 18.79
CA TRP A 104 1.28 44.93 19.33
C TRP A 104 0.18 45.89 18.95
N GLN A 105 -0.29 46.68 19.92
CA GLN A 105 -1.17 47.82 19.69
C GLN A 105 -0.57 49.05 20.33
N LEU A 106 -0.33 50.09 19.54
CA LEU A 106 0.25 51.34 20.02
C LEU A 106 -0.86 52.39 20.20
N ARG A 107 -0.73 53.19 21.25
CA ARG A 107 -1.63 54.31 21.56
C ARG A 107 -0.80 55.51 22.02
N ALA A 108 -1.16 56.71 21.58
CA ALA A 108 -0.59 57.94 22.12
C ALA A 108 -1.18 58.20 23.52
N LEU A 109 -0.33 58.60 24.46
CA LEU A 109 -0.74 59.12 25.76
C LEU A 109 -0.65 60.64 25.69
N ARG A 110 -1.76 61.33 25.92
CA ARG A 110 -1.86 62.79 25.88
C ARG A 110 -2.32 63.33 27.24
N ASP A 111 -1.92 64.54 27.57
CA ASP A 111 -2.42 65.25 28.75
C ASP A 111 -3.80 65.88 28.50
N GLU A 112 -4.35 66.56 29.51
CA GLU A 112 -5.65 67.25 29.44
C GLU A 112 -5.67 68.41 28.42
N ASN A 113 -4.50 68.91 28.01
CA ASN A 113 -4.34 69.98 27.03
C ASN A 113 -4.13 69.44 25.60
N GLY A 114 -4.02 68.12 25.45
CA GLY A 114 -3.79 67.44 24.16
C GLY A 114 -2.31 67.27 23.81
N ASP A 115 -1.38 67.65 24.68
CA ASP A 115 0.06 67.51 24.47
C ASP A 115 0.49 66.05 24.64
N LEU A 116 1.44 65.59 23.80
CA LEU A 116 1.92 64.21 23.82
C LEU A 116 2.80 63.94 25.05
N LEU A 117 2.28 63.20 26.03
CA LEU A 117 3.02 62.74 27.21
C LEU A 117 3.95 61.56 26.89
N GLY A 118 3.57 60.73 25.92
CA GLY A 118 4.32 59.53 25.55
C GLY A 118 3.48 58.56 24.72
N ARG A 119 3.87 57.30 24.68
CA ARG A 119 3.17 56.22 23.95
C ARG A 119 2.99 55.01 24.86
N ALA A 120 1.85 54.35 24.76
CA ALA A 120 1.62 53.05 25.39
C ALA A 120 1.59 51.97 24.30
N ALA A 121 2.37 50.91 24.49
CA ALA A 121 2.29 49.70 23.70
C ALA A 121 1.65 48.59 24.54
N PHE A 122 0.59 48.00 23.98
CA PHE A 122 -0.08 46.83 24.53
C PHE A 122 0.38 45.61 23.75
N VAL A 123 0.88 44.62 24.47
CA VAL A 123 1.46 43.40 23.89
C VAL A 123 0.67 42.20 24.37
N ARG A 124 0.20 41.40 23.41
CA ARG A 124 -0.42 40.12 23.66
C ARG A 124 0.42 39.01 23.05
N ASP A 125 0.73 38.00 23.86
CA ASP A 125 1.25 36.74 23.35
C ASP A 125 0.13 35.97 22.66
N THR A 126 0.32 35.67 21.38
CA THR A 126 -0.64 34.97 20.52
C THR A 126 -0.06 33.67 19.96
N THR A 127 1.02 33.18 20.55
CA THR A 127 1.76 31.99 20.07
C THR A 127 0.86 30.77 20.03
N GLU A 128 0.22 30.41 21.14
CA GLU A 128 -0.66 29.24 21.23
C GLU A 128 -1.81 29.30 20.21
N ALA A 129 -2.44 30.48 20.08
CA ALA A 129 -3.54 30.66 19.14
C ALA A 129 -3.08 30.60 17.67
N THR A 130 -1.92 31.17 17.37
CA THR A 130 -1.32 31.17 16.02
C THR A 130 -0.87 29.77 15.64
N GLU A 131 -0.12 29.08 16.51
CA GLU A 131 0.34 27.70 16.29
C GLU A 131 -0.82 26.72 16.13
N ALA A 132 -1.86 26.81 16.97
CA ALA A 132 -3.05 25.97 16.85
C ALA A 132 -3.77 26.21 15.50
N ARG A 133 -3.91 27.48 15.10
CA ARG A 133 -4.53 27.84 13.82
C ARG A 133 -3.72 27.37 12.63
N GLU A 134 -2.39 27.53 12.67
CA GLU A 134 -1.49 27.08 11.63
C GLU A 134 -1.46 25.55 11.52
N THR A 135 -1.47 24.84 12.65
CA THR A 135 -1.55 23.38 12.71
C THR A 135 -2.84 22.89 12.06
N LEU A 136 -4.00 23.42 12.47
CA LEU A 136 -5.28 23.09 11.86
C LEU A 136 -5.33 23.43 10.36
N ALA A 137 -4.75 24.55 9.95
CA ALA A 137 -4.67 24.94 8.55
C ALA A 137 -3.76 23.99 7.74
N ALA A 138 -2.63 23.58 8.31
CA ALA A 138 -1.71 22.62 7.71
C ALA A 138 -2.35 21.24 7.56
N GLU A 139 -3.03 20.74 8.59
CA GLU A 139 -3.78 19.48 8.54
C GLU A 139 -4.89 19.51 7.48
N ARG A 140 -5.68 20.58 7.43
CA ARG A 140 -6.71 20.76 6.39
C ARG A 140 -6.12 20.78 4.99
N LYS A 141 -5.01 21.49 4.79
CA LYS A 141 -4.31 21.56 3.50
C LYS A 141 -3.72 20.21 3.12
N PHE A 142 -3.22 19.45 4.07
CA PHE A 142 -2.71 18.09 3.87
C PHE A 142 -3.83 17.15 3.40
N ILE A 143 -4.98 17.13 4.10
CA ILE A 143 -6.14 16.34 3.70
C ILE A 143 -6.60 16.70 2.29
N ARG A 144 -6.70 18.00 1.97
CA ARG A 144 -7.07 18.46 0.62
C ARG A 144 -6.12 17.92 -0.45
N ARG A 145 -4.81 18.02 -0.24
CA ARG A 145 -3.79 17.51 -1.17
C ARG A 145 -3.86 15.99 -1.35
N MET A 146 -4.16 15.24 -0.29
CA MET A 146 -4.34 13.79 -0.36
C MET A 146 -5.55 13.42 -1.24
N LEU A 147 -6.68 14.09 -1.02
CA LEU A 147 -7.91 13.90 -1.81
C LEU A 147 -7.74 14.28 -3.28
N ASP A 148 -6.94 15.31 -3.58
CA ASP A 148 -6.75 15.80 -4.94
C ASP A 148 -5.81 14.95 -5.81
N ASN A 149 -4.86 14.23 -5.20
CA ASN A 149 -3.81 13.49 -5.90
C ASN A 149 -3.95 11.96 -5.84
N THR A 150 -4.87 11.45 -5.02
CA THR A 150 -5.17 10.01 -4.94
C THR A 150 -6.49 9.77 -5.66
N PRO A 151 -6.60 8.80 -6.60
CA PRO A 151 -7.84 8.49 -7.32
C PRO A 151 -8.84 7.75 -6.41
N LEU A 152 -9.17 8.37 -5.28
CA LEU A 152 -10.13 7.92 -4.30
C LEU A 152 -11.36 8.83 -4.34
N VAL A 153 -12.48 8.27 -3.90
CA VAL A 153 -13.72 8.98 -3.61
C VAL A 153 -14.07 8.75 -2.16
N LEU A 154 -14.11 9.83 -1.39
CA LEU A 154 -14.61 9.83 -0.02
C LEU A 154 -16.05 10.33 -0.05
N TRP A 155 -16.96 9.54 0.51
CA TRP A 155 -18.37 9.88 0.54
C TRP A 155 -19.00 9.46 1.85
N SER A 156 -20.09 10.12 2.23
CA SER A 156 -20.94 9.67 3.32
C SER A 156 -22.40 9.87 3.00
N THR A 157 -23.27 9.11 3.66
CA THR A 157 -24.73 9.29 3.60
C THR A 157 -25.33 9.45 4.98
N ASP A 158 -26.55 9.97 5.05
CA ASP A 158 -27.42 9.83 6.22
C ASP A 158 -28.05 8.42 6.29
N GLU A 159 -28.89 8.20 7.32
CA GLU A 159 -29.67 6.98 7.56
C GLU A 159 -30.62 6.59 6.41
N LYS A 160 -30.96 7.53 5.53
CA LYS A 160 -31.85 7.33 4.36
C LYS A 160 -31.05 7.07 3.08
N GLY A 161 -29.72 7.09 3.15
CA GLY A 161 -28.85 6.93 1.99
C GLY A 161 -28.71 8.20 1.14
N VAL A 162 -29.02 9.37 1.69
CA VAL A 162 -28.78 10.67 1.02
C VAL A 162 -27.35 11.10 1.27
N PHE A 163 -26.60 11.46 0.23
CA PHE A 163 -25.21 11.88 0.37
C PHE A 163 -25.07 13.14 1.22
N THR A 164 -24.27 13.05 2.28
CA THR A 164 -23.88 14.17 3.17
C THR A 164 -22.48 14.68 2.89
N LEU A 165 -21.63 13.84 2.27
CA LEU A 165 -20.29 14.18 1.79
C LEU A 165 -20.05 13.48 0.46
N SER A 166 -19.37 14.16 -0.45
CA SER A 166 -18.82 13.58 -1.67
C SER A 166 -17.62 14.43 -2.11
N ASP A 167 -16.41 13.90 -1.94
CA ASP A 167 -15.16 14.59 -2.28
C ASP A 167 -14.12 13.58 -2.78
N GLY A 168 -13.06 14.07 -3.41
CA GLY A 168 -11.96 13.27 -3.93
C GLY A 168 -11.82 13.29 -5.45
N ALA A 169 -10.58 13.15 -5.91
CA ALA A 169 -10.21 13.20 -7.32
C ALA A 169 -10.84 12.09 -8.17
N GLY A 170 -11.18 10.95 -7.54
CA GLY A 170 -11.81 9.82 -8.22
C GLY A 170 -13.20 10.14 -8.78
N LEU A 171 -13.89 11.17 -8.26
CA LEU A 171 -15.22 11.55 -8.73
C LEU A 171 -15.23 11.93 -10.22
N ARG A 172 -14.11 12.44 -10.73
CA ARG A 172 -13.95 12.78 -12.15
C ARG A 172 -14.12 11.58 -13.08
N ALA A 173 -13.66 10.39 -12.66
CA ALA A 173 -13.84 9.16 -13.42
C ALA A 173 -15.30 8.66 -13.39
N LEU A 174 -16.06 9.04 -12.35
CA LEU A 174 -17.51 8.83 -12.27
C LEU A 174 -18.32 9.91 -12.99
N GLY A 175 -17.67 10.98 -13.47
CA GLY A 175 -18.32 12.10 -14.15
C GLY A 175 -18.90 13.18 -13.23
N PHE A 176 -18.53 13.19 -11.94
CA PHE A 176 -19.04 14.15 -10.96
C PHE A 176 -17.96 15.12 -10.47
N ALA A 177 -18.36 16.33 -10.11
CA ALA A 177 -17.55 17.27 -9.35
C ALA A 177 -17.68 17.03 -7.82
N PRO A 178 -16.66 17.39 -7.02
CA PRO A 178 -16.78 17.38 -5.56
C PRO A 178 -17.99 18.18 -5.08
N GLY A 179 -18.79 17.58 -4.21
CA GLY A 179 -19.99 18.17 -3.65
C GLY A 179 -21.24 18.14 -4.55
N GLU A 180 -21.12 17.79 -5.83
CA GLU A 180 -22.23 17.86 -6.79
C GLU A 180 -23.40 16.95 -6.41
N VAL A 181 -23.10 15.76 -5.88
CA VAL A 181 -24.11 14.76 -5.52
C VAL A 181 -24.59 14.88 -4.07
N VAL A 182 -24.11 15.86 -3.30
CA VAL A 182 -24.55 16.07 -1.92
C VAL A 182 -26.03 16.48 -1.91
N GLY A 183 -26.82 15.82 -1.06
CA GLY A 183 -28.27 15.95 -1.02
C GLY A 183 -29.03 15.03 -1.99
N MET A 184 -28.32 14.32 -2.87
CA MET A 184 -28.93 13.30 -3.73
C MET A 184 -29.00 11.95 -3.02
N SER A 185 -30.04 11.16 -3.35
CA SER A 185 -30.20 9.79 -2.88
C SER A 185 -29.25 8.85 -3.62
N ALA A 186 -28.41 8.13 -2.87
CA ALA A 186 -27.53 7.11 -3.44
C ALA A 186 -28.33 5.98 -4.12
N PHE A 187 -29.54 5.69 -3.63
CA PHE A 187 -30.41 4.67 -4.19
C PHE A 187 -30.98 5.06 -5.56
N ASP A 188 -31.19 6.35 -5.79
CA ASP A 188 -31.67 6.85 -7.08
C ASP A 188 -30.52 7.01 -8.07
N LEU A 189 -29.37 7.52 -7.59
CA LEU A 189 -28.19 7.76 -8.42
C LEU A 189 -27.60 6.45 -8.99
N TYR A 190 -27.51 5.41 -8.17
CA TYR A 190 -26.92 4.11 -8.54
C TYR A 190 -27.98 3.03 -8.75
N ARG A 191 -29.20 3.41 -9.17
CA ARG A 191 -30.35 2.50 -9.33
C ARG A 191 -30.08 1.27 -10.20
N ASP A 192 -29.16 1.39 -11.16
CA ASP A 192 -28.82 0.35 -12.13
C ASP A 192 -27.60 -0.48 -11.71
N VAL A 193 -27.03 -0.22 -10.52
CA VAL A 193 -25.87 -0.92 -9.97
C VAL A 193 -26.26 -1.62 -8.66
N PRO A 194 -26.88 -2.81 -8.73
CA PRO A 194 -27.47 -3.48 -7.56
C PRO A 194 -26.44 -3.81 -6.47
N GLU A 195 -25.18 -4.01 -6.83
CA GLU A 195 -24.08 -4.27 -5.90
C GLU A 195 -23.89 -3.11 -4.92
N ILE A 196 -23.92 -1.86 -5.42
CA ILE A 196 -23.79 -0.65 -4.59
C ILE A 196 -25.02 -0.52 -3.68
N LEU A 197 -26.22 -0.71 -4.23
CA LEU A 197 -27.47 -0.59 -3.47
C LEU A 197 -27.55 -1.59 -2.32
N SER A 198 -27.16 -2.85 -2.59
CA SER A 198 -27.12 -3.90 -1.59
C SER A 198 -26.10 -3.59 -0.49
N ALA A 199 -24.92 -3.10 -0.88
CA ALA A 199 -23.86 -2.76 0.06
C ALA A 199 -24.26 -1.60 0.99
N ILE A 200 -24.87 -0.54 0.45
CA ILE A 200 -25.37 0.58 1.26
C ILE A 200 -26.44 0.10 2.24
N ARG A 201 -27.40 -0.74 1.80
CA ARG A 201 -28.43 -1.29 2.71
C ARG A 201 -27.84 -2.13 3.83
N ALA A 202 -26.90 -3.01 3.51
CA ALA A 202 -26.26 -3.84 4.52
C ALA A 202 -25.40 -3.01 5.50
N ALA A 203 -24.76 -1.94 5.02
CA ALA A 203 -24.03 -1.00 5.88
C ALA A 203 -24.96 -0.19 6.77
N LEU A 204 -26.10 0.30 6.27
CA LEU A 204 -27.15 0.91 7.09
C LEU A 204 -27.74 -0.07 8.12
N GLY A 205 -27.71 -1.37 7.83
CA GLY A 205 -28.01 -2.45 8.76
C GLY A 205 -26.91 -2.77 9.77
N GLY A 206 -25.81 -2.01 9.79
CA GLY A 206 -24.69 -2.16 10.73
C GLY A 206 -23.55 -3.08 10.26
N THR A 207 -23.54 -3.52 9.00
CA THR A 207 -22.51 -4.45 8.49
C THR A 207 -21.39 -3.73 7.75
N HIS A 208 -20.14 -3.90 8.22
CA HIS A 208 -18.96 -3.50 7.46
C HIS A 208 -18.74 -4.44 6.27
N GLN A 209 -18.53 -3.88 5.08
CA GLN A 209 -18.27 -4.70 3.89
C GLN A 209 -17.43 -3.96 2.85
N VAL A 210 -16.85 -4.76 1.95
CA VAL A 210 -16.14 -4.29 0.76
C VAL A 210 -16.83 -4.88 -0.46
N THR A 211 -17.05 -4.06 -1.47
CA THR A 211 -17.72 -4.47 -2.71
C THR A 211 -16.92 -3.98 -3.89
N LEU A 212 -16.80 -4.85 -4.89
CA LEU A 212 -16.32 -4.48 -6.21
C LEU A 212 -17.52 -4.21 -7.11
N ALA A 213 -17.61 -3.01 -7.67
CA ALA A 213 -18.69 -2.61 -8.56
C ALA A 213 -18.15 -1.88 -9.78
N ASN A 214 -18.82 -2.03 -10.93
CA ASN A 214 -18.45 -1.28 -12.13
C ASN A 214 -19.33 -0.04 -12.25
N ALA A 215 -18.71 1.13 -12.36
CA ALA A 215 -19.41 2.41 -12.50
C ALA A 215 -18.55 3.39 -13.28
N GLY A 216 -19.15 4.19 -14.16
CA GLY A 216 -18.42 5.16 -14.97
C GLY A 216 -17.39 4.55 -15.94
N GLY A 217 -17.52 3.25 -16.27
CA GLY A 217 -16.56 2.53 -17.12
C GLY A 217 -15.30 2.03 -16.40
N ALA A 218 -15.19 2.23 -15.08
CA ALA A 218 -14.11 1.73 -14.25
C ALA A 218 -14.61 0.71 -13.21
N SER A 219 -13.70 -0.11 -12.70
CA SER A 219 -13.93 -1.03 -11.59
C SER A 219 -13.56 -0.38 -10.25
N TRP A 220 -14.55 -0.24 -9.38
CA TRP A 220 -14.42 0.42 -8.09
C TRP A 220 -14.45 -0.58 -6.95
N GLU A 221 -13.42 -0.58 -6.12
CA GLU A 221 -13.46 -1.23 -4.81
C GLU A 221 -13.93 -0.21 -3.79
N CYS A 222 -15.12 -0.43 -3.23
CA CYS A 222 -15.70 0.45 -2.24
C CYS A 222 -15.82 -0.25 -0.90
N ARG A 223 -15.31 0.41 0.14
CA ARG A 223 -15.50 0.01 1.54
C ARG A 223 -16.65 0.80 2.13
N TYR A 224 -17.54 0.13 2.85
CA TYR A 224 -18.72 0.70 3.49
C TYR A 224 -18.62 0.50 4.99
N ILE A 225 -18.71 1.60 5.74
CA ILE A 225 -18.51 1.65 7.18
C ILE A 225 -19.74 2.33 7.79
N PRO A 226 -20.57 1.64 8.59
CA PRO A 226 -21.64 2.28 9.35
C PRO A 226 -21.08 3.36 10.28
N ILE A 227 -21.78 4.48 10.36
CA ILE A 227 -21.49 5.57 11.31
C ILE A 227 -22.51 5.46 12.44
N THR A 228 -22.03 5.38 13.68
CA THR A 228 -22.87 5.43 14.88
C THR A 228 -22.39 6.56 15.80
N ARG A 229 -23.31 7.22 16.50
CA ARG A 229 -22.97 8.28 17.48
C ARG A 229 -22.25 7.73 18.72
N GLU A 230 -22.68 6.55 19.17
CA GLU A 230 -22.09 5.80 20.28
C GLU A 230 -21.79 4.38 19.80
N GLU A 231 -20.80 3.73 20.42
CA GLU A 231 -20.40 2.37 20.05
C GLU A 231 -21.56 1.38 20.29
N GLY A 232 -22.03 0.71 19.22
CA GLY A 232 -23.21 -0.17 19.28
C GLY A 232 -24.56 0.54 19.24
N GLY A 233 -24.59 1.87 19.08
CA GLY A 233 -25.80 2.66 18.88
C GLY A 233 -26.44 2.47 17.50
N PRO A 234 -27.60 3.12 17.25
CA PRO A 234 -28.22 3.09 15.93
C PRO A 234 -27.31 3.71 14.87
N VAL A 235 -27.36 3.16 13.65
CA VAL A 235 -26.60 3.65 12.49
C VAL A 235 -27.23 4.96 12.00
N GLU A 236 -26.48 6.06 12.06
CA GLU A 236 -26.90 7.39 11.60
C GLU A 236 -26.54 7.66 10.13
N GLY A 237 -25.77 6.76 9.52
CA GLY A 237 -25.32 6.89 8.15
C GLY A 237 -24.24 5.90 7.76
N VAL A 238 -23.68 6.08 6.57
CA VAL A 238 -22.59 5.24 6.05
C VAL A 238 -21.45 6.14 5.58
N LEU A 239 -20.23 5.82 5.98
CA LEU A 239 -19.01 6.36 5.41
C LEU A 239 -18.49 5.36 4.38
N GLY A 240 -18.09 5.85 3.21
CA GLY A 240 -17.44 5.00 2.23
C GLY A 240 -16.23 5.64 1.59
N VAL A 241 -15.30 4.75 1.24
CA VAL A 241 -14.12 5.07 0.44
C VAL A 241 -14.13 4.15 -0.77
N ALA A 242 -14.23 4.74 -1.96
CA ALA A 242 -14.13 4.02 -3.22
C ALA A 242 -12.80 4.33 -3.88
N MET A 243 -12.14 3.32 -4.41
CA MET A 243 -10.91 3.46 -5.19
C MET A 243 -11.07 2.79 -6.54
N ASP A 244 -10.53 3.42 -7.57
CA ASP A 244 -10.40 2.78 -8.87
C ASP A 244 -9.34 1.67 -8.77
N VAL A 245 -9.75 0.45 -9.09
CA VAL A 245 -8.90 -0.75 -9.09
C VAL A 245 -8.85 -1.40 -10.47
N THR A 246 -9.23 -0.67 -11.52
CA THR A 246 -9.27 -1.17 -12.91
C THR A 246 -7.91 -1.70 -13.34
N GLU A 247 -6.85 -0.88 -13.23
CA GLU A 247 -5.49 -1.28 -13.60
C GLU A 247 -5.01 -2.49 -12.80
N ARG A 248 -5.35 -2.55 -11.50
CA ARG A 248 -5.00 -3.68 -10.63
C ARG A 248 -5.65 -4.97 -11.11
N ILE A 249 -6.95 -4.93 -11.42
CA ILE A 249 -7.71 -6.11 -11.88
C ILE A 249 -7.21 -6.57 -13.24
N GLU A 250 -6.90 -5.65 -14.16
CA GLU A 250 -6.34 -5.98 -15.48
C GLU A 250 -4.96 -6.63 -15.37
N ALA A 251 -4.09 -6.11 -14.50
CA ALA A 251 -2.78 -6.68 -14.22
C ALA A 251 -2.91 -8.09 -13.61
N GLU A 252 -3.77 -8.26 -12.61
CA GLU A 252 -4.01 -9.57 -11.97
C GLU A 252 -4.55 -10.60 -12.98
N ARG A 253 -5.47 -10.20 -13.86
CA ARG A 253 -6.01 -11.08 -14.92
C ARG A 253 -4.91 -11.51 -15.90
N THR A 254 -4.09 -10.56 -16.35
CA THR A 254 -2.98 -10.83 -17.27
C THR A 254 -1.99 -11.80 -16.66
N LEU A 255 -1.63 -11.60 -15.39
CA LEU A 255 -0.73 -12.49 -14.67
C LEU A 255 -1.31 -13.91 -14.54
N ARG A 256 -2.60 -14.02 -14.18
CA ARG A 256 -3.27 -15.34 -14.12
C ARG A 256 -3.25 -16.06 -15.47
N GLN A 257 -3.51 -15.36 -16.56
CA GLN A 257 -3.43 -15.94 -17.91
C GLN A 257 -2.03 -16.46 -18.24
N GLN A 258 -0.98 -15.76 -17.82
CA GLN A 258 0.39 -16.22 -18.00
C GLN A 258 0.69 -17.48 -17.19
N ILE A 259 0.23 -17.55 -15.94
CA ILE A 259 0.38 -18.73 -15.08
C ILE A 259 -0.33 -19.94 -15.70
N ASP A 260 -1.57 -19.76 -16.16
CA ASP A 260 -2.35 -20.83 -16.79
C ASP A 260 -1.67 -21.32 -18.08
N LEU A 261 -1.09 -20.42 -18.88
CA LEU A 261 -0.33 -20.78 -20.08
C LEU A 261 0.93 -21.59 -19.74
N ILE A 262 1.69 -21.18 -18.72
CA ILE A 262 2.88 -21.91 -18.26
C ILE A 262 2.48 -23.31 -17.81
N ALA A 263 1.41 -23.44 -17.03
CA ALA A 263 0.92 -24.75 -16.58
C ALA A 263 0.50 -25.65 -17.76
N GLN A 264 -0.12 -25.10 -18.81
CA GLN A 264 -0.43 -25.83 -20.03
C GLN A 264 0.83 -26.27 -20.79
N GLN A 265 1.84 -25.40 -20.90
CA GLN A 265 3.13 -25.73 -21.53
C GLN A 265 3.84 -26.87 -20.79
N GLU A 266 3.90 -26.81 -19.46
CA GLU A 266 4.47 -27.88 -18.64
C GLU A 266 3.70 -29.21 -18.81
N GLY A 267 2.38 -29.17 -18.87
CA GLY A 267 1.54 -30.35 -19.13
C GLY A 267 1.79 -30.98 -20.50
N ALA A 268 1.92 -30.16 -21.55
CA ALA A 268 2.22 -30.63 -22.91
C ALA A 268 3.61 -31.27 -23.00
N ILE A 269 4.63 -30.65 -22.38
CA ILE A 269 6.00 -31.18 -22.33
C ILE A 269 6.04 -32.54 -21.62
N ARG A 270 5.29 -32.71 -20.51
CA ARG A 270 5.20 -33.99 -19.80
C ARG A 270 4.55 -35.11 -20.63
N THR A 271 3.58 -34.75 -21.47
CA THR A 271 2.87 -35.73 -22.35
C THR A 271 3.78 -36.19 -23.51
N LEU A 272 4.73 -35.36 -23.94
CA LEU A 272 5.68 -35.65 -25.01
C LEU A 272 6.97 -36.37 -24.55
N SER A 273 7.20 -36.56 -23.24
CA SER A 273 8.53 -36.86 -22.69
C SER A 273 8.93 -38.35 -22.58
N THR A 274 8.15 -39.31 -23.09
CA THR A 274 8.55 -40.74 -23.19
C THR A 274 7.76 -41.45 -24.30
N PRO A 275 7.90 -41.07 -25.58
CA PRO A 275 7.26 -41.81 -26.66
C PRO A 275 7.97 -43.16 -26.82
N ILE A 276 7.21 -44.26 -26.83
CA ILE A 276 7.72 -45.55 -27.30
C ILE A 276 7.89 -45.42 -28.81
N VAL A 277 9.13 -45.49 -29.28
CA VAL A 277 9.47 -45.30 -30.70
C VAL A 277 9.74 -46.66 -31.33
N ARG A 278 9.10 -46.98 -32.46
CA ARG A 278 9.49 -48.12 -33.28
C ARG A 278 10.75 -47.77 -34.06
N VAL A 279 11.86 -48.37 -33.65
CA VAL A 279 13.19 -48.13 -34.26
C VAL A 279 13.51 -49.13 -35.37
N TRP A 280 12.85 -50.30 -35.38
CA TRP A 280 12.92 -51.28 -36.46
C TRP A 280 11.74 -52.26 -36.40
N ASP A 281 11.56 -53.11 -37.42
CA ASP A 281 10.53 -54.14 -37.44
C ASP A 281 10.66 -55.08 -36.23
N GLY A 282 9.67 -55.06 -35.34
CA GLY A 282 9.67 -55.84 -34.10
C GLY A 282 10.69 -55.38 -33.05
N VAL A 283 11.14 -54.12 -33.12
CA VAL A 283 12.04 -53.49 -32.14
C VAL A 283 11.48 -52.14 -31.71
N LEU A 284 11.22 -52.01 -30.41
CA LEU A 284 10.77 -50.77 -29.79
C LEU A 284 11.91 -50.14 -28.95
N ALA A 285 11.95 -48.83 -28.88
CA ALA A 285 12.83 -48.08 -28.00
C ALA A 285 11.99 -47.20 -27.07
N LEU A 286 12.32 -47.21 -25.78
CA LEU A 286 11.69 -46.41 -24.74
C LEU A 286 12.78 -45.53 -24.11
N PRO A 287 12.93 -44.27 -24.57
CA PRO A 287 13.83 -43.31 -23.95
C PRO A 287 13.22 -42.81 -22.64
N LEU A 288 13.93 -43.01 -21.54
CA LEU A 288 13.57 -42.55 -20.21
C LEU A 288 14.36 -41.27 -19.90
N VAL A 289 13.67 -40.14 -19.90
CA VAL A 289 14.27 -38.82 -19.66
C VAL A 289 13.65 -38.16 -18.43
N GLY A 290 14.50 -37.62 -17.56
CA GLY A 290 14.11 -36.91 -16.34
C GLY A 290 13.69 -37.86 -15.23
N THR A 291 13.10 -37.30 -14.17
CA THR A 291 12.67 -38.06 -13.00
C THR A 291 11.42 -38.91 -13.29
N ILE A 292 11.41 -40.14 -12.78
CA ILE A 292 10.28 -41.07 -12.92
C ILE A 292 9.57 -41.18 -11.57
N ASP A 293 8.38 -40.59 -11.47
CA ASP A 293 7.49 -40.83 -10.33
C ASP A 293 6.63 -42.10 -10.55
N ALA A 294 6.01 -42.61 -9.48
CA ALA A 294 5.20 -43.84 -9.53
C ALA A 294 4.06 -43.77 -10.56
N ALA A 295 3.37 -42.63 -10.67
CA ALA A 295 2.26 -42.46 -11.60
C ALA A 295 2.72 -42.47 -13.07
N ARG A 296 3.88 -41.87 -13.36
CA ARG A 296 4.52 -41.90 -14.68
C ARG A 296 4.97 -43.31 -15.02
N ALA A 297 5.57 -44.01 -14.06
CA ALA A 297 5.97 -45.40 -14.19
C ALA A 297 4.77 -46.28 -14.59
N GLU A 298 3.69 -46.29 -13.83
CA GLU A 298 2.51 -47.12 -14.14
C GLU A 298 1.97 -46.89 -15.57
N ARG A 299 1.89 -45.63 -16.00
CA ARG A 299 1.47 -45.28 -17.37
C ARG A 299 2.44 -45.82 -18.43
N ILE A 300 3.75 -45.69 -18.21
CA ILE A 300 4.77 -46.20 -19.15
C ILE A 300 4.64 -47.71 -19.28
N LEU A 301 4.38 -48.44 -18.18
CA LEU A 301 4.30 -49.90 -18.20
C LEU A 301 3.08 -50.35 -19.01
N ALA A 302 1.91 -49.79 -18.70
CA ALA A 302 0.69 -50.11 -19.44
C ALA A 302 0.85 -49.85 -20.94
N THR A 303 1.35 -48.67 -21.31
CA THR A 303 1.53 -48.27 -22.71
C THR A 303 2.58 -49.15 -23.42
N LEU A 304 3.65 -49.54 -22.73
CA LEU A 304 4.70 -50.38 -23.28
C LEU A 304 4.21 -51.80 -23.58
N LEU A 305 3.46 -52.39 -22.65
CA LEU A 305 2.92 -53.74 -22.87
C LEU A 305 1.93 -53.76 -24.04
N ASP A 306 1.07 -52.74 -24.14
CA ASP A 306 0.14 -52.59 -25.28
C ASP A 306 0.90 -52.41 -26.60
N ALA A 307 1.95 -51.58 -26.62
CA ALA A 307 2.79 -51.38 -27.81
C ALA A 307 3.53 -52.67 -28.22
N VAL A 308 4.03 -53.45 -27.26
CA VAL A 308 4.75 -54.71 -27.53
C VAL A 308 3.83 -55.74 -28.18
N VAL A 309 2.59 -55.87 -27.70
CA VAL A 309 1.62 -56.81 -28.26
C VAL A 309 1.15 -56.37 -29.64
N SER A 310 0.80 -55.09 -29.81
CA SER A 310 0.28 -54.56 -31.07
C SER A 310 1.32 -54.57 -32.20
N GLU A 311 2.58 -54.22 -31.91
CA GLU A 311 3.68 -54.19 -32.87
C GLU A 311 4.42 -55.53 -32.99
N GLN A 312 3.99 -56.57 -32.24
CA GLN A 312 4.65 -57.87 -32.16
C GLN A 312 6.16 -57.74 -31.91
N ALA A 313 6.52 -56.88 -30.96
CA ALA A 313 7.91 -56.56 -30.67
C ALA A 313 8.61 -57.77 -30.04
N HIS A 314 9.76 -58.14 -30.59
CA HIS A 314 10.63 -59.18 -30.01
C HIS A 314 11.72 -58.59 -29.11
N TYR A 315 12.03 -57.31 -29.33
CA TYR A 315 13.05 -56.58 -28.58
C TYR A 315 12.50 -55.23 -28.14
N VAL A 316 12.80 -54.87 -26.89
CA VAL A 316 12.55 -53.53 -26.33
C VAL A 316 13.87 -53.00 -25.80
N ILE A 317 14.24 -51.79 -26.22
CA ILE A 317 15.42 -51.09 -25.75
C ILE A 317 14.96 -50.02 -24.77
N LEU A 318 15.37 -50.14 -23.51
CA LEU A 318 15.16 -49.14 -22.47
C LEU A 318 16.40 -48.24 -22.43
N ASP A 319 16.26 -46.99 -22.87
CA ASP A 319 17.36 -46.03 -22.89
C ASP A 319 17.29 -45.12 -21.67
N MET A 320 18.26 -45.27 -20.77
CA MET A 320 18.36 -44.55 -19.50
C MET A 320 19.32 -43.36 -19.56
N THR A 321 19.75 -42.94 -20.75
CA THR A 321 20.73 -41.83 -20.91
C THR A 321 20.32 -40.52 -20.24
N GLY A 322 19.02 -40.27 -20.05
CA GLY A 322 18.49 -39.05 -19.43
C GLY A 322 18.12 -39.17 -17.95
N ILE A 323 18.58 -40.22 -17.25
CA ILE A 323 18.35 -40.42 -15.81
C ILE A 323 19.66 -40.24 -15.05
N ASP A 324 19.72 -39.21 -14.21
CA ASP A 324 20.90 -38.93 -13.38
C ASP A 324 20.95 -39.79 -12.10
N GLU A 325 19.78 -40.05 -11.49
CA GLU A 325 19.66 -40.80 -10.25
C GLU A 325 18.48 -41.79 -10.29
N VAL A 326 18.67 -42.96 -9.68
CA VAL A 326 17.64 -44.00 -9.55
C VAL A 326 17.40 -44.28 -8.07
N ASP A 327 16.17 -44.04 -7.62
CA ASP A 327 15.72 -44.39 -6.27
C ASP A 327 15.18 -45.83 -6.20
N ALA A 328 14.89 -46.30 -4.99
CA ALA A 328 14.34 -47.65 -4.77
C ALA A 328 13.02 -47.89 -5.51
N THR A 329 12.18 -46.86 -5.62
CA THR A 329 10.88 -46.91 -6.31
C THR A 329 11.06 -47.11 -7.81
N THR A 330 11.96 -46.34 -8.43
CA THR A 330 12.28 -46.43 -9.86
C THR A 330 12.92 -47.77 -10.19
N ALA A 331 13.78 -48.30 -9.31
CA ALA A 331 14.39 -49.61 -9.48
C ALA A 331 13.35 -50.75 -9.44
N ASP A 332 12.43 -50.74 -8.47
CA ASP A 332 11.32 -51.71 -8.39
C ASP A 332 10.45 -51.66 -9.66
N TYR A 333 10.16 -50.46 -10.14
CA TYR A 333 9.40 -50.28 -11.36
C TYR A 333 10.13 -50.84 -12.60
N LEU A 334 11.41 -50.53 -12.78
CA LEU A 334 12.21 -51.06 -13.89
C LEU A 334 12.15 -52.60 -13.92
N PHE A 335 12.18 -53.22 -12.75
CA PHE A 335 12.10 -54.67 -12.63
C PHE A 335 10.73 -55.23 -13.01
N LYS A 336 9.63 -54.57 -12.62
CA LYS A 336 8.28 -54.93 -13.06
C LYS A 336 8.18 -54.90 -14.59
N VAL A 337 8.75 -53.88 -15.23
CA VAL A 337 8.81 -53.80 -16.69
C VAL A 337 9.57 -54.98 -17.28
N LEU A 338 10.79 -55.24 -16.82
CA LEU A 338 11.63 -56.33 -17.32
C LEU A 338 10.96 -57.70 -17.19
N ARG A 339 10.32 -57.97 -16.04
CA ARG A 339 9.55 -59.21 -15.82
C ARG A 339 8.35 -59.32 -16.74
N ALA A 340 7.57 -58.26 -16.88
CA ALA A 340 6.39 -58.25 -17.73
C ALA A 340 6.75 -58.48 -19.20
N LEU A 341 7.83 -57.87 -19.69
CA LEU A 341 8.35 -58.11 -21.04
C LEU A 341 8.80 -59.57 -21.24
N GLY A 342 9.48 -60.14 -20.25
CA GLY A 342 9.89 -61.55 -20.27
C GLY A 342 8.70 -62.52 -20.36
N LEU A 343 7.61 -62.24 -19.64
CA LEU A 343 6.37 -63.03 -19.69
C LEU A 343 5.69 -62.97 -21.07
N LEU A 344 5.84 -61.86 -21.79
CA LEU A 344 5.38 -61.71 -23.18
C LEU A 344 6.36 -62.29 -24.21
N GLY A 345 7.45 -62.94 -23.78
CA GLY A 345 8.47 -63.50 -24.67
C GLY A 345 9.32 -62.44 -25.39
N THR A 346 9.33 -61.21 -24.87
CA THR A 346 10.07 -60.07 -25.41
C THR A 346 11.40 -59.92 -24.68
N THR A 347 12.50 -59.76 -25.42
CA THR A 347 13.82 -59.54 -24.83
C THR A 347 14.03 -58.05 -24.56
N ALA A 348 14.22 -57.68 -23.29
CA ALA A 348 14.57 -56.34 -22.89
C ALA A 348 16.10 -56.11 -22.97
N LEU A 349 16.49 -54.95 -23.49
CA LEU A 349 17.87 -54.44 -23.55
C LEU A 349 17.90 -53.11 -22.80
N VAL A 350 18.93 -52.87 -21.99
CA VAL A 350 19.11 -51.60 -21.28
C VAL A 350 20.32 -50.87 -21.86
N THR A 351 20.19 -49.57 -22.09
CA THR A 351 21.26 -48.71 -22.61
C THR A 351 21.38 -47.43 -21.79
N GLY A 352 22.52 -46.74 -21.88
CA GLY A 352 22.67 -45.42 -21.24
C GLY A 352 22.84 -45.45 -19.72
N VAL A 353 23.26 -46.58 -19.14
CA VAL A 353 23.50 -46.69 -17.69
C VAL A 353 24.76 -45.91 -17.31
N ASN A 354 24.59 -44.80 -16.61
CA ASN A 354 25.71 -44.02 -16.08
C ASN A 354 26.26 -44.66 -14.77
N PRO A 355 27.46 -44.24 -14.29
CA PRO A 355 28.04 -44.79 -13.06
C PRO A 355 27.16 -44.64 -11.81
N GLY A 356 26.44 -43.52 -11.66
CA GLY A 356 25.55 -43.27 -10.53
C GLY A 356 24.37 -44.24 -10.47
N VAL A 357 23.74 -44.48 -11.62
CA VAL A 357 22.66 -45.46 -11.79
C VAL A 357 23.17 -46.89 -11.54
N ALA A 358 24.36 -47.24 -12.05
CA ALA A 358 24.94 -48.55 -11.81
C ALA A 358 25.19 -48.80 -10.31
N THR A 359 25.77 -47.83 -9.61
CA THR A 359 26.01 -47.92 -8.15
C THR A 359 24.70 -48.01 -7.37
N ALA A 360 23.68 -47.23 -7.75
CA ALA A 360 22.37 -47.28 -7.10
C ALA A 360 21.70 -48.66 -7.25
N LEU A 361 21.69 -49.22 -8.47
CA LEU A 361 21.11 -50.54 -8.73
C LEU A 361 21.83 -51.67 -7.97
N VAL A 362 23.16 -51.61 -7.88
CA VAL A 362 23.96 -52.57 -7.09
C VAL A 362 23.69 -52.41 -5.59
N GLY A 363 23.63 -51.17 -5.08
CA GLY A 363 23.37 -50.87 -3.67
C GLY A 363 21.98 -51.33 -3.21
N LEU A 364 21.01 -51.35 -4.12
CA LEU A 364 19.65 -51.86 -3.88
C LEU A 364 19.55 -53.39 -3.99
N GLY A 365 20.64 -54.09 -4.28
CA GLY A 365 20.67 -55.56 -4.38
C GLY A 365 19.97 -56.10 -5.62
N VAL A 366 19.87 -55.31 -6.69
CA VAL A 366 19.16 -55.69 -7.91
C VAL A 366 20.03 -56.64 -8.75
N ASP A 367 19.57 -57.89 -8.92
CA ASP A 367 20.21 -58.86 -9.82
C ASP A 367 19.72 -58.66 -11.26
N LEU A 368 20.56 -58.03 -12.08
CA LEU A 368 20.35 -57.85 -13.52
C LEU A 368 20.87 -59.03 -14.36
N GLY A 369 21.22 -60.17 -13.78
CA GLY A 369 21.88 -61.29 -14.47
C GLY A 369 21.14 -61.87 -15.69
N SER A 370 19.88 -61.51 -15.90
CA SER A 370 19.06 -61.89 -17.07
C SER A 370 18.85 -60.75 -18.09
N VAL A 371 19.31 -59.54 -17.78
CA VAL A 371 19.11 -58.32 -18.57
C VAL A 371 20.41 -57.95 -19.26
N MET A 372 20.34 -57.70 -20.56
CA MET A 372 21.51 -57.32 -21.33
C MET A 372 21.67 -55.80 -21.34
N THR A 373 22.76 -55.31 -20.77
CA THR A 373 23.14 -53.90 -20.78
C THR A 373 24.16 -53.62 -21.87
N LEU A 374 23.95 -52.56 -22.65
CA LEU A 374 24.82 -52.11 -23.75
C LEU A 374 25.15 -50.62 -23.57
N GLY A 375 26.25 -50.16 -24.18
CA GLY A 375 26.78 -48.82 -23.91
C GLY A 375 25.88 -47.69 -24.43
N ASN A 376 25.19 -47.92 -25.56
CA ASN A 376 24.30 -46.93 -26.17
C ASN A 376 23.25 -47.62 -27.08
N LEU A 377 22.28 -46.82 -27.54
CA LEU A 377 21.21 -47.26 -28.43
C LEU A 377 21.73 -47.87 -29.75
N GLU A 378 22.81 -47.33 -30.31
CA GLU A 378 23.39 -47.82 -31.57
C GLU A 378 23.92 -49.26 -31.42
N GLU A 379 24.62 -49.55 -30.33
CA GLU A 379 25.11 -50.89 -30.00
C GLU A 379 23.96 -51.88 -29.79
N ALA A 380 22.88 -51.46 -29.12
CA ALA A 380 21.68 -52.27 -28.95
C ALA A 380 21.01 -52.62 -30.27
N LEU A 381 20.84 -51.66 -31.17
CA LEU A 381 20.30 -51.90 -32.50
C LEU A 381 21.18 -52.85 -33.31
N ARG A 382 22.50 -52.63 -33.32
CA ARG A 382 23.46 -53.48 -34.02
C ARG A 382 23.44 -54.92 -33.47
N PHE A 383 23.31 -55.08 -32.16
CA PHE A 383 23.19 -56.37 -31.51
C PHE A 383 21.93 -57.13 -31.97
N VAL A 384 20.77 -56.46 -31.95
CA VAL A 384 19.48 -57.04 -32.40
C VAL A 384 19.54 -57.45 -33.86
N MET A 385 20.08 -56.58 -34.71
CA MET A 385 20.23 -56.86 -36.15
C MET A 385 21.11 -58.09 -36.41
N LYS A 386 22.25 -58.21 -35.73
CA LYS A 386 23.15 -59.37 -35.88
C LYS A 386 22.49 -60.68 -35.45
N ARG A 387 21.75 -60.71 -34.33
CA ARG A 387 21.05 -61.92 -33.87
C ARG A 387 19.94 -62.37 -34.81
N ARG A 388 19.25 -61.43 -35.47
CA ARG A 388 18.23 -61.76 -36.47
C ARG A 388 18.82 -62.27 -37.78
N ALA A 389 19.98 -61.77 -38.21
CA ALA A 389 20.68 -62.24 -39.40
C ALA A 389 21.16 -63.71 -39.30
N VAL A 390 21.19 -64.29 -38.09
CA VAL A 390 21.75 -65.63 -37.81
C VAL A 390 20.69 -66.75 -37.75
N LYS A 391 19.38 -66.48 -37.95
CA LYS A 391 18.39 -67.57 -38.07
C LYS A 391 18.49 -68.23 -39.47
N PRO A 392 18.69 -69.57 -39.58
CA PRO A 392 18.75 -70.24 -40.87
C PRO A 392 17.37 -70.24 -41.53
N ARG A 393 17.34 -69.83 -42.80
CA ARG A 393 16.18 -69.94 -43.69
C ARG A 393 15.83 -71.43 -43.83
N ARG A 394 14.77 -71.91 -43.16
CA ARG A 394 14.24 -73.27 -43.36
C ARG A 394 13.90 -73.45 -44.84
N ALA A 395 14.62 -74.34 -45.53
CA ALA A 395 14.26 -74.76 -46.88
C ALA A 395 12.92 -75.53 -46.84
N PRO A 396 12.04 -75.38 -47.84
CA PRO A 396 10.83 -76.19 -47.94
C PRO A 396 11.21 -77.65 -48.24
N ALA A 397 10.59 -78.59 -47.52
CA ALA A 397 10.75 -80.02 -47.76
C ALA A 397 10.19 -80.42 -49.15
N PRO A 398 10.79 -81.41 -49.83
CA PRO A 398 10.33 -81.82 -51.16
C PRO A 398 8.98 -82.54 -51.07
N SER A 399 8.07 -82.18 -51.96
CA SER A 399 6.84 -82.94 -52.23
C SER A 399 7.19 -84.30 -52.84
N THR A 400 6.66 -85.37 -52.25
CA THR A 400 6.66 -86.74 -52.78
C THR A 400 6.09 -86.85 -54.18
#